data_AF-A0A0Q4ITU7-F1
#
_entry.id   AF-A0A0Q4ITU7-F1
#
_cell.length_a   1.000
_cell.length_b   1.000
_cell.length_c   1.000
_cell.angle_alpha   90.00
_cell.angle_beta   90.00
_cell.angle_gamma   90.00
#
_symmetry.space_group_name_H-M   'P 1'
#
loop_
_entity.id
_entity.type
_entity.pdbx_description
1 polymer ?
#
loop_
_entity_poly.entity_id
_entity_poly.type
_entity_poly.pdbx_seq_one_letter_code
_entity_poly.pdbx_strand_id
1 'polypeptide(L)'
;MGRGSTLAGLAEKVPIGRSIPDGAEQVVVMNGSRLHERRYEGKWEVQKSDPQGMLPKGVFRLDTAAPAKTDNGATYAGSIVHVSAKGVYQIYGNGVACHDPTAFQQVPKVGDSPKIEYANGRATVAGRDLPPASQTKGRTR
;
A
#
# COMPACT_ATOMS: atom_id res chain seq x y z
N MET A 1 -4.14 59.29 -9.25
CA MET A 1 -5.46 58.63 -9.26
C MET A 1 -5.33 57.42 -10.20
N GLY A 2 -5.12 56.18 -9.77
CA GLY A 2 -5.62 55.49 -8.59
C GLY A 2 -6.83 54.64 -8.97
N ARG A 3 -6.63 53.49 -9.65
CA ARG A 3 -7.59 52.37 -9.65
C ARG A 3 -6.80 51.06 -9.70
N GLY A 4 -6.75 50.41 -8.54
CA GLY A 4 -6.05 49.16 -8.32
C GLY A 4 -6.71 48.01 -9.07
N SER A 5 -5.89 47.26 -9.80
CA SER A 5 -6.21 45.89 -10.18
C SER A 5 -6.18 45.07 -8.90
N THR A 6 -7.35 44.71 -8.38
CA THR A 6 -7.44 43.80 -7.23
C THR A 6 -6.90 42.43 -7.66
N LEU A 7 -6.06 41.84 -6.81
CA LEU A 7 -5.54 40.47 -6.90
C LEU A 7 -6.63 39.37 -6.84
N ALA A 8 -7.91 39.72 -7.03
CA ALA A 8 -9.04 38.83 -6.87
C ALA A 8 -9.33 37.96 -8.11
N GLY A 9 -8.71 38.24 -9.27
CA GLY A 9 -9.00 37.54 -10.53
C GLY A 9 -8.11 36.32 -10.86
N LEU A 10 -7.16 35.94 -10.00
CA LEU A 10 -6.21 34.85 -10.28
C LEU A 10 -6.40 33.61 -9.40
N ALA A 11 -7.39 33.60 -8.50
CA ALA A 11 -7.67 32.45 -7.65
C ALA A 11 -8.60 31.39 -8.29
N GLU A 12 -9.20 31.67 -9.45
CA GLU A 12 -10.27 30.82 -10.01
C GLU A 12 -9.82 29.62 -10.85
N LYS A 13 -8.51 29.36 -10.99
CA LYS A 13 -8.02 28.18 -11.74
C LYS A 13 -6.84 27.49 -11.07
N VAL A 14 -6.92 27.28 -9.76
CA VAL A 14 -6.22 26.14 -9.16
C VAL A 14 -7.29 25.05 -8.99
N PRO A 15 -7.20 23.89 -9.67
CA PRO A 15 -8.09 22.80 -9.33
C PRO A 15 -7.88 22.53 -7.85
N ILE A 16 -8.93 22.72 -7.05
CA ILE A 16 -8.93 22.46 -5.62
C ILE A 16 -8.46 21.01 -5.50
N GLY A 17 -7.20 20.82 -5.11
CA GLY A 17 -6.63 19.49 -4.97
C GLY A 17 -7.59 18.69 -4.11
N ARG A 18 -8.09 17.57 -4.64
CA ARG A 18 -9.16 16.76 -4.06
C ARG A 18 -9.01 16.72 -2.54
N SER A 19 -9.94 17.36 -1.82
CA SER A 19 -9.89 17.44 -0.35
C SER A 19 -9.80 16.03 0.22
N ILE A 20 -8.80 15.76 1.05
CA ILE A 20 -8.63 14.44 1.67
C ILE A 20 -9.81 14.25 2.64
N PRO A 21 -10.64 13.20 2.46
CA PRO A 21 -11.83 13.01 3.27
C PRO A 21 -11.47 12.61 4.70
N ASP A 22 -12.32 12.97 5.65
CA ASP A 22 -12.27 12.38 6.98
C ASP A 22 -12.47 10.87 6.90
N GLY A 23 -11.80 10.16 7.79
CA GLY A 23 -11.70 8.71 7.76
C GLY A 23 -10.64 8.15 6.82
N ALA A 24 -9.98 8.97 5.99
CA ALA A 24 -8.82 8.54 5.19
C ALA A 24 -7.70 8.00 6.09
N GLU A 25 -6.94 7.04 5.56
CA GLU A 25 -5.87 6.38 6.29
C GLU A 25 -4.55 6.47 5.52
N GLN A 26 -3.44 6.62 6.25
CA GLN A 26 -2.10 6.61 5.68
C GLN A 26 -1.11 5.94 6.63
N VAL A 27 0.01 5.50 6.07
CA VAL A 27 1.19 5.13 6.86
C VAL A 27 2.31 6.12 6.59
N VAL A 28 2.88 6.66 7.65
CA VAL A 28 4.01 7.57 7.61
C VAL A 28 5.23 6.87 8.18
N VAL A 29 6.28 6.72 7.39
CA VAL A 29 7.55 6.15 7.82
C VAL A 29 8.60 7.24 7.83
N MET A 30 9.03 7.65 9.02
CA MET A 30 10.07 8.67 9.19
C MET A 30 10.72 8.55 10.57
N ASN A 31 11.95 9.04 10.67
CA ASN A 31 12.67 9.20 11.94
C ASN A 31 12.72 7.93 12.82
N GLY A 32 12.82 6.74 12.21
CA GLY A 32 12.90 5.48 12.95
C GLY A 32 11.54 4.90 13.36
N SER A 33 10.44 5.55 12.99
CA SER A 33 9.07 5.13 13.31
C SER A 33 8.23 4.88 12.06
N ARG A 34 7.23 4.01 12.22
CA ARG A 34 6.13 3.76 11.29
C ARG A 34 4.82 4.11 12.01
N LEU A 35 4.18 5.18 11.57
CA LEU A 35 2.93 5.68 12.13
C LEU A 35 1.77 5.28 11.22
N HIS A 36 0.75 4.64 11.76
CA HIS A 36 -0.54 4.48 11.10
C HIS A 36 -1.45 5.61 11.56
N GLU A 37 -1.89 6.43 10.62
CA GLU A 37 -2.67 7.63 10.89
C GLU A 37 -4.03 7.54 10.22
N ARG A 38 -5.02 8.15 10.88
CA ARG A 38 -6.36 8.33 10.35
C ARG A 38 -6.73 9.81 10.38
N ARG A 39 -7.45 10.27 9.37
CA ARG A 39 -7.90 11.65 9.30
C ARG A 39 -9.21 11.83 10.07
N TYR A 40 -9.26 12.81 10.97
CA TYR A 40 -10.44 13.19 11.74
C TYR A 40 -10.53 14.71 11.78
N GLU A 41 -11.68 15.28 11.42
CA GLU A 41 -11.94 16.73 11.38
C GLU A 41 -10.82 17.52 10.65
N GLY A 42 -10.36 16.98 9.52
CA GLY A 42 -9.30 17.58 8.70
C GLY A 42 -7.88 17.45 9.24
N LYS A 43 -7.66 16.77 10.37
CA LYS A 43 -6.35 16.54 10.99
C LYS A 43 -5.95 15.07 10.93
N TRP A 44 -4.66 14.79 10.86
CA TRP A 44 -4.14 13.44 10.95
C TRP A 44 -3.86 13.09 12.41
N GLU A 45 -4.40 11.96 12.86
CA GLU A 45 -4.19 11.44 14.21
C GLU A 45 -3.53 10.07 14.14
N VAL A 46 -2.45 9.90 14.91
CA VAL A 46 -1.73 8.63 15.02
C VAL A 46 -2.60 7.63 15.78
N GLN A 47 -3.00 6.56 15.08
CA GLN A 47 -3.76 5.44 15.65
C GLN A 47 -2.82 4.40 16.26
N LYS A 48 -1.66 4.20 15.63
CA LYS A 48 -0.65 3.24 16.08
C LYS A 48 0.75 3.70 15.66
N SER A 49 1.73 3.43 16.52
CA SER A 49 3.15 3.65 16.26
C SER A 49 3.91 2.35 16.45
N ASP A 50 4.71 1.98 15.45
CA ASP A 50 5.61 0.85 15.48
C ASP A 50 7.04 1.31 15.09
N PRO A 51 8.10 0.55 15.41
CA PRO A 51 9.43 0.81 14.85
C PRO A 51 9.41 0.77 13.31
N GLN A 52 10.21 1.62 12.67
CA GLN A 52 10.33 1.68 11.20
C GLN A 52 10.79 0.33 10.61
N GLY A 53 11.70 -0.37 11.29
CA GLY A 53 12.33 -1.57 10.77
C GLY A 53 13.04 -1.31 9.43
N MET A 54 12.78 -2.17 8.44
CA MET A 54 13.37 -2.09 7.11
C MET A 54 12.52 -1.30 6.10
N LEU A 55 11.43 -0.67 6.53
CA LEU A 55 10.58 0.08 5.62
C LEU A 55 11.26 1.33 5.08
N PRO A 56 11.10 1.64 3.79
CA PRO A 56 11.57 2.91 3.24
C PRO A 56 10.79 4.08 3.84
N LYS A 57 11.47 5.22 3.99
CA LYS A 57 10.84 6.45 4.47
C LYS A 57 9.87 7.00 3.43
N GLY A 58 8.75 7.56 3.88
CA GLY A 58 7.74 8.14 3.00
C GLY A 58 6.36 8.26 3.64
N VAL A 59 5.42 8.86 2.90
CA VAL A 59 4.00 8.91 3.23
C VAL A 59 3.26 8.03 2.22
N PHE A 60 2.60 6.99 2.72
CA PHE A 60 1.94 5.96 1.94
C PHE A 60 0.43 6.05 2.16
N ARG A 61 -0.29 6.58 1.16
CA ARG A 61 -1.73 6.77 1.22
C ARG A 61 -2.44 5.43 1.01
N LEU A 62 -3.19 4.99 2.01
CA LEU A 62 -3.96 3.74 1.94
C LEU A 62 -5.33 3.97 1.28
N ASP A 63 -5.88 5.17 1.44
CA ASP A 63 -7.18 5.58 0.91
C ASP A 63 -7.20 5.73 -0.62
N THR A 64 -6.04 5.98 -1.23
CA THR A 64 -5.87 6.08 -2.69
C THR A 64 -5.03 4.93 -3.26
N ALA A 65 -4.87 3.84 -2.52
CA ALA A 65 -4.11 2.69 -2.99
C ALA A 65 -4.78 2.09 -4.23
N ALA A 66 -3.97 1.77 -5.25
CA ALA A 66 -4.47 1.16 -6.48
C ALA A 66 -4.83 -0.31 -6.20
N PRO A 67 -6.05 -0.76 -6.54
CA PRO A 67 -6.38 -2.18 -6.45
C PRO A 67 -5.41 -3.02 -7.29
N ALA A 68 -4.87 -4.08 -6.71
CA ALA A 68 -4.02 -5.01 -7.43
C ALA A 68 -4.84 -5.72 -8.51
N LYS A 69 -4.35 -5.67 -9.75
CA LYS A 69 -4.77 -6.56 -10.82
C LYS A 69 -4.49 -8.00 -10.43
N THR A 70 -5.47 -8.86 -10.64
CA THR A 70 -5.44 -10.28 -10.29
C THR A 70 -5.34 -11.19 -11.52
N ASP A 71 -5.03 -10.60 -12.68
CA ASP A 71 -4.80 -11.28 -13.94
C ASP A 71 -3.60 -12.24 -13.85
N ASN A 72 -3.64 -13.30 -14.65
CA ASN A 72 -2.55 -14.28 -14.70
C ASN A 72 -1.24 -13.60 -15.13
N GLY A 73 -0.21 -13.73 -14.28
CA GLY A 73 1.11 -13.15 -14.50
C GLY A 73 1.27 -11.72 -14.01
N ALA A 74 0.25 -11.10 -13.39
CA ALA A 74 0.44 -9.82 -12.72
C ALA A 74 1.41 -9.97 -11.54
N THR A 75 2.41 -9.08 -11.45
CA THR A 75 3.44 -9.16 -10.41
C THR A 75 3.66 -7.84 -9.70
N TYR A 76 3.90 -7.92 -8.39
CA TYR A 76 4.13 -6.78 -7.51
C TYR A 76 5.33 -7.06 -6.60
N ALA A 77 6.33 -6.20 -6.64
CA ALA A 77 7.55 -6.34 -5.84
C ALA A 77 7.79 -5.07 -5.04
N GLY A 78 8.03 -5.22 -3.74
CA GLY A 78 8.21 -4.10 -2.82
C GLY A 78 7.78 -4.43 -1.40
N SER A 79 7.96 -3.48 -0.49
CA SER A 79 7.70 -3.71 0.94
C SER A 79 6.22 -3.65 1.30
N ILE A 80 5.79 -4.54 2.18
CA ILE A 80 4.45 -4.54 2.77
C ILE A 80 4.40 -3.47 3.86
N VAL A 81 3.66 -2.40 3.60
CA VAL A 81 3.62 -1.22 4.47
C VAL A 81 2.49 -1.27 5.48
N HIS A 82 1.39 -1.96 5.18
CA HIS A 82 0.26 -2.13 6.08
C HIS A 82 -0.53 -3.42 5.76
N VAL A 83 -1.14 -4.01 6.78
CA VAL A 83 -2.04 -5.16 6.65
C VAL A 83 -3.23 -4.92 7.58
N SER A 84 -4.43 -5.02 7.04
CA SER A 84 -5.68 -4.97 7.81
C SER A 84 -6.74 -5.85 7.16
N ALA A 85 -7.93 -5.88 7.76
CA ALA A 85 -9.09 -6.54 7.15
C ALA A 85 -9.50 -5.93 5.79
N LYS A 86 -9.10 -4.67 5.51
CA LYS A 86 -9.42 -3.98 4.25
C LYS A 86 -8.48 -4.36 3.11
N GLY A 87 -7.28 -4.83 3.42
CA GLY A 87 -6.25 -5.04 2.41
C GLY A 87 -4.87 -5.34 2.95
N VAL A 88 -4.08 -5.96 2.08
CA VAL A 88 -2.62 -6.02 2.20
C VAL A 88 -2.07 -4.92 1.32
N TYR A 89 -1.31 -3.99 1.89
CA TYR A 89 -0.81 -2.80 1.20
C TYR A 89 0.68 -2.93 0.94
N GLN A 90 1.06 -2.89 -0.34
CA GLN A 90 2.44 -3.03 -0.79
C GLN A 90 2.90 -1.74 -1.49
N ILE A 91 4.11 -1.28 -1.18
CA ILE A 91 4.73 -0.18 -1.92
C ILE A 91 5.02 -0.69 -3.34
N TYR A 92 4.49 0.00 -4.35
CA TYR A 92 4.63 -0.41 -5.74
C TYR A 92 4.66 0.81 -6.66
N GLY A 93 5.68 0.89 -7.52
CA GLY A 93 5.94 2.05 -8.34
C GLY A 93 6.09 3.32 -7.48
N ASN A 94 5.30 4.35 -7.79
CA ASN A 94 5.28 5.62 -7.06
C ASN A 94 4.17 5.71 -6.00
N GLY A 95 3.53 4.59 -5.64
CA GLY A 95 2.38 4.58 -4.74
C GLY A 95 2.24 3.28 -3.97
N VAL A 96 0.99 2.88 -3.75
CA VAL A 96 0.63 1.70 -2.96
C VAL A 96 -0.33 0.84 -3.76
N ALA A 97 -0.04 -0.46 -3.87
CA ALA A 97 -0.98 -1.46 -4.33
C ALA A 97 -1.76 -2.03 -3.14
N CYS A 98 -3.07 -2.24 -3.31
CA CYS A 98 -3.94 -2.88 -2.33
C CYS A 98 -4.38 -4.24 -2.85
N HIS A 99 -4.03 -5.29 -2.12
CA HIS A 99 -4.39 -6.67 -2.43
C HIS A 99 -5.52 -7.16 -1.52
N ASP A 100 -6.41 -7.98 -2.06
CA ASP A 100 -7.40 -8.70 -1.27
C ASP A 100 -6.70 -9.72 -0.34
N PRO A 101 -6.87 -9.61 1.00
CA PRO A 101 -6.25 -10.55 1.95
C PRO A 101 -6.67 -12.01 1.72
N THR A 102 -7.86 -12.26 1.17
CA THR A 102 -8.39 -13.61 0.92
C THR A 102 -7.72 -14.31 -0.27
N ALA A 103 -7.05 -13.56 -1.15
CA ALA A 103 -6.31 -14.09 -2.28
C ALA A 103 -5.05 -14.88 -1.84
N PHE A 104 -4.57 -14.66 -0.61
CA PHE A 104 -3.37 -15.28 -0.07
C PHE A 104 -3.71 -16.57 0.68
N GLN A 105 -2.83 -17.58 0.60
CA GLN A 105 -2.86 -18.69 1.55
C GLN A 105 -2.30 -18.27 2.90
N GLN A 106 -1.19 -17.52 2.89
CA GLN A 106 -0.61 -16.88 4.05
C GLN A 106 -0.35 -15.40 3.75
N VAL A 107 -0.98 -14.53 4.53
CA VAL A 107 -0.82 -13.07 4.38
C VAL A 107 0.62 -12.66 4.74
N PRO A 108 1.30 -11.88 3.89
CA PRO A 108 2.62 -11.31 4.20
C PRO A 108 2.61 -10.43 5.45
N LYS A 109 3.76 -10.28 6.12
CA LYS A 109 3.90 -9.42 7.30
C LYS A 109 4.37 -8.03 6.90
N VAL A 110 3.99 -7.03 7.69
CA VAL A 110 4.52 -5.66 7.55
C VAL A 110 6.04 -5.69 7.67
N GLY A 111 6.73 -4.98 6.77
CA GLY A 111 8.20 -4.94 6.68
C GLY A 111 8.81 -6.01 5.76
N ASP A 112 8.09 -7.08 5.44
CA ASP A 112 8.52 -8.01 4.39
C ASP A 112 8.59 -7.28 3.04
N SER A 113 9.50 -7.70 2.16
CA SER A 113 9.60 -7.18 0.78
C SER A 113 9.45 -8.30 -0.25
N PRO A 114 8.28 -8.94 -0.34
CA PRO A 114 8.06 -10.07 -1.23
C PRO A 114 7.91 -9.63 -2.70
N LYS A 115 8.07 -10.62 -3.59
CA LYS A 115 7.47 -10.59 -4.93
C LYS A 115 6.16 -11.39 -4.86
N ILE A 116 5.05 -10.71 -5.10
CA ILE A 116 3.71 -11.28 -5.19
C ILE A 116 3.39 -11.51 -6.67
N GLU A 117 2.95 -12.70 -7.03
CA GLU A 117 2.50 -13.05 -8.38
C GLU A 117 1.06 -13.56 -8.34
N TYR A 118 0.27 -13.20 -9.35
CA TYR A 118 -1.12 -13.64 -9.45
C TYR A 118 -1.30 -14.73 -10.50
N ALA A 119 -2.08 -15.75 -10.12
CA ALA A 119 -2.59 -16.78 -11.01
C ALA A 119 -4.01 -17.19 -10.58
N ASN A 120 -4.96 -17.11 -11.50
CA ASN A 120 -6.37 -17.46 -11.34
C ASN A 120 -7.00 -16.77 -10.12
N GLY A 121 -6.72 -15.47 -9.93
CA GLY A 121 -7.21 -14.70 -8.78
C GLY A 121 -6.51 -14.99 -7.45
N ARG A 122 -5.57 -15.94 -7.39
CA ARG A 122 -4.79 -16.27 -6.20
C ARG A 122 -3.44 -15.56 -6.23
N ALA A 123 -3.00 -15.11 -5.07
CA ALA A 123 -1.70 -14.49 -4.87
C ALA A 123 -0.71 -15.53 -4.32
N THR A 124 0.46 -15.63 -4.94
CA THR A 124 1.59 -16.42 -4.44
C THR A 124 2.74 -15.51 -4.06
N VAL A 125 3.37 -15.82 -2.92
CA VAL A 125 4.53 -15.10 -2.40
C VAL A 125 5.76 -15.95 -2.68
N ALA A 126 6.65 -15.45 -3.55
CA ALA A 126 7.87 -16.15 -3.91
C ALA A 126 8.70 -16.51 -2.66
N GLY A 127 8.98 -17.82 -2.48
CA GLY A 127 9.73 -18.35 -1.33
C GLY A 127 8.92 -18.71 -0.08
N ARG A 128 7.60 -18.51 -0.08
CA ARG A 128 6.70 -18.97 1.03
C ARG A 128 5.64 -19.96 0.57
N ASP A 129 5.12 -19.82 -0.64
CA ASP A 129 4.06 -20.70 -1.18
C ASP A 129 4.59 -21.83 -2.08
N LEU A 130 5.82 -22.30 -1.87
CA LEU A 130 6.28 -23.53 -2.54
C LEU A 130 5.40 -24.69 -2.04
N PRO A 131 4.71 -25.44 -2.91
CA PRO A 131 4.19 -26.74 -2.50
C PRO A 131 5.39 -27.58 -2.02
N PRO A 132 5.24 -28.44 -0.99
CA PRO A 132 6.29 -29.40 -0.67
C PRO A 132 6.58 -30.16 -1.96
N ALA A 133 7.83 -30.10 -2.43
CA ALA A 133 8.24 -30.80 -3.64
C ALA A 133 7.76 -32.24 -3.54
N SER A 134 6.82 -32.63 -4.40
CA SER A 134 6.40 -34.02 -4.50
C SER A 134 7.66 -34.81 -4.79
N GLN A 135 8.09 -35.64 -3.84
CA GLN A 135 9.14 -36.61 -4.06
C GLN A 135 8.62 -37.63 -5.08
N THR A 136 8.73 -37.31 -6.36
CA THR A 136 8.70 -38.33 -7.41
C THR A 136 10.04 -39.05 -7.35
N LYS A 137 10.14 -40.05 -6.46
CA LYS A 137 11.05 -41.17 -6.69
C LYS A 137 10.21 -42.38 -7.05
N GLY A 138 9.85 -42.44 -8.32
CA GLY A 138 9.80 -43.72 -8.99
C GLY A 138 11.21 -44.33 -8.91
N ARG A 139 11.32 -45.48 -8.27
CA ARG A 139 12.37 -46.45 -8.59
C ARG A 139 11.77 -47.84 -8.47
N THR A 140 11.35 -48.32 -9.64
CA THR A 140 11.39 -49.72 -10.03
C THR A 140 12.67 -50.40 -9.53
N ARG A 141 12.54 -51.51 -8.79
CA ARG A 141 12.72 -52.87 -9.31
C ARG A 141 12.33 -53.89 -8.23
#